data_AF-A0A835FEU7-F1
#
_entry.id   AF-A0A835FEU7-F1
#
_cell.length_a   1.000
_cell.length_b   1.000
_cell.length_c   1.000
_cell.angle_alpha   90.00
_cell.angle_beta   90.00
_cell.angle_gamma   90.00
#
_symmetry.space_group_name_H-M   'P 1'
#
loop_
_entity.id
_entity.type
_entity.pdbx_description
1 polymer ?
#
loop_
_entity_poly.entity_id
_entity_poly.type
_entity_poly.pdbx_seq_one_letter_code
_entity_poly.pdbx_strand_id
1 'polypeptide(L)'
;MAPGRVLAVLLLLTLDCWMMSSASADVVATSAPPPPSSAPAPPIGWLRAHATFYGGADASGTMGTLTTNKVQSYCFTIPMVPCVRRGGVRFMINGHDYFNLVLVTNVGGAGSIKSMDVKSSDSADWMPMARNWGANWHSMAYLSGKMLSFRVTITDGQTLVFTNVVPAGWTFGMTFASNLQFKSSP
;
A
#
# COMPACT_ATOMS: atom_id res chain seq x y z
N MET A 1 -3.65 -60.57 36.53
CA MET A 1 -2.18 -60.57 36.29
C MET A 1 -1.79 -59.15 35.88
N ALA A 2 -0.82 -58.52 36.54
CA ALA A 2 -0.22 -57.22 36.21
C ALA A 2 1.30 -57.33 36.47
N PRO A 3 2.20 -56.63 35.73
CA PRO A 3 2.45 -55.17 35.81
C PRO A 3 2.65 -54.49 34.42
N GLY A 4 2.96 -53.19 34.28
CA GLY A 4 2.89 -52.07 35.24
C GLY A 4 3.90 -50.91 35.03
N ARG A 5 3.38 -49.70 34.74
CA ARG A 5 3.98 -48.33 34.84
C ARG A 5 5.25 -47.93 34.04
N VAL A 6 5.14 -46.83 33.27
CA VAL A 6 6.02 -45.63 33.30
C VAL A 6 5.18 -44.38 32.98
N LEU A 7 5.46 -43.23 33.61
CA LEU A 7 4.84 -41.91 33.32
C LEU A 7 5.64 -41.13 32.26
N ALA A 8 4.93 -40.36 31.42
CA ALA A 8 5.45 -39.12 30.84
C ALA A 8 4.31 -38.11 30.66
N VAL A 9 4.38 -36.98 31.36
CA VAL A 9 3.48 -35.83 31.19
C VAL A 9 4.15 -34.85 30.26
N LEU A 10 3.48 -34.43 29.18
CA LEU A 10 3.85 -33.24 28.43
C LEU A 10 2.61 -32.45 28.03
N LEU A 11 2.47 -31.27 28.63
CA LEU A 11 1.41 -30.30 28.37
C LEU A 11 1.90 -29.32 27.31
N LEU A 12 1.24 -29.26 26.15
CA LEU A 12 1.42 -28.18 25.18
C LEU A 12 0.04 -27.70 24.68
N LEU A 13 -0.22 -26.41 24.87
CA LEU A 13 -1.48 -25.75 24.55
C LEU A 13 -1.53 -25.38 23.06
N THR A 14 -2.46 -25.96 22.32
CA THR A 14 -2.81 -25.49 20.97
C THR A 14 -3.79 -24.32 21.07
N LEU A 15 -3.35 -23.12 20.69
CA LEU A 15 -4.21 -21.96 20.50
C LEU A 15 -4.96 -22.09 19.17
N ASP A 16 -6.18 -22.60 19.23
CA ASP A 16 -7.08 -22.69 18.08
C ASP A 16 -7.54 -21.30 17.64
N CYS A 17 -7.02 -20.83 16.51
CA CYS A 17 -7.46 -19.58 15.88
C CYS A 17 -8.71 -19.82 15.03
N TRP A 18 -9.88 -19.80 15.66
CA TRP A 18 -11.16 -19.92 14.94
C TRP A 18 -11.46 -18.66 14.13
N MET A 19 -11.64 -18.84 12.82
CA MET A 19 -12.25 -17.82 11.95
C MET A 19 -13.70 -17.59 12.34
N MET A 20 -14.14 -16.33 12.40
CA MET A 20 -15.56 -15.97 12.37
C MET A 20 -15.81 -15.01 11.20
N SER A 21 -16.31 -15.55 10.08
CA SER A 21 -16.94 -14.74 9.04
C SER A 21 -18.32 -14.28 9.52
N SER A 22 -18.62 -12.99 9.40
CA SER A 22 -19.99 -12.48 9.59
C SER A 22 -20.34 -11.42 8.54
N ALA A 23 -21.47 -11.61 7.86
CA ALA A 23 -21.93 -10.72 6.79
C ALA A 23 -22.27 -9.32 7.31
N SER A 24 -22.20 -8.31 6.44
CA SER A 24 -22.49 -6.91 6.74
C SER A 24 -23.85 -6.44 6.22
N ALA A 25 -24.47 -5.56 7.01
CA ALA A 25 -25.59 -4.74 6.62
C ALA A 25 -25.22 -3.29 6.96
N ASP A 26 -25.47 -2.38 6.03
CA ASP A 26 -24.97 -1.01 6.07
C ASP A 26 -26.03 -0.04 6.63
N VAL A 27 -25.61 0.89 7.49
CA VAL A 27 -26.46 1.99 7.96
C VAL A 27 -25.71 3.30 7.78
N VAL A 28 -26.20 4.15 6.87
CA VAL A 28 -25.69 5.51 6.67
C VAL A 28 -26.31 6.41 7.73
N ALA A 29 -25.49 6.93 8.65
CA ALA A 29 -25.94 7.87 9.66
C ALA A 29 -26.08 9.28 9.07
N THR A 30 -27.32 9.70 8.78
CA THR A 30 -27.66 11.11 8.59
C THR A 30 -27.95 11.77 9.94
N SER A 31 -27.55 13.04 10.08
CA SER A 31 -27.59 13.77 11.35
C SER A 31 -29.02 14.11 11.79
N ALA A 32 -29.55 13.39 12.78
CA ALA A 32 -30.79 13.71 13.48
C ALA A 32 -30.52 14.58 14.73
N PRO A 33 -31.47 15.43 15.17
CA PRO A 33 -31.32 16.28 16.36
C PRO A 33 -31.33 15.47 17.68
N PRO A 34 -30.76 16.01 18.78
CA PRO A 34 -30.58 15.28 20.03
C PRO A 34 -31.90 15.02 20.79
N PRO A 35 -32.06 13.85 21.44
CA PRO A 35 -33.26 13.50 22.20
C PRO A 35 -33.30 14.16 23.61
N PRO A 36 -34.49 14.26 24.23
CA PRO A 36 -34.67 14.85 25.55
C PRO A 36 -34.06 14.03 26.70
N SER A 37 -33.70 14.73 27.78
CA SER A 37 -32.73 14.32 28.82
C SER A 37 -33.19 13.29 29.85
N SER A 38 -34.10 12.37 29.50
CA SER A 38 -34.65 11.38 30.44
C SER A 38 -34.77 9.95 29.88
N ALA A 39 -34.19 9.68 28.71
CA ALA A 39 -34.08 8.31 28.20
C ALA A 39 -32.83 7.62 28.78
N PRO A 40 -32.90 6.33 29.17
CA PRO A 40 -31.71 5.53 29.43
C PRO A 40 -30.83 5.53 28.18
N ALA A 41 -29.54 5.80 28.33
CA ALA A 41 -28.61 5.73 27.20
C ALA A 41 -28.68 4.31 26.60
N PRO A 42 -28.91 4.15 25.28
CA PRO A 42 -28.90 2.83 24.67
C PRO A 42 -27.53 2.20 24.91
N PRO A 43 -27.46 0.88 25.17
CA PRO A 43 -26.18 0.20 25.33
C PRO A 43 -25.34 0.48 24.09
N ILE A 44 -24.10 0.95 24.30
CA ILE A 44 -23.19 1.35 23.23
C ILE A 44 -22.75 0.09 22.47
N GLY A 45 -23.58 -0.34 21.53
CA GLY A 45 -23.26 -1.40 20.60
C GLY A 45 -22.14 -0.96 19.68
N TRP A 46 -21.21 -1.87 19.39
CA TRP A 46 -20.18 -1.64 18.39
C TRP A 46 -20.84 -1.44 17.01
N LEU A 47 -20.86 -0.19 16.55
CA LEU A 47 -21.33 0.18 15.22
C LEU A 47 -20.28 -0.19 14.18
N ARG A 48 -20.70 -0.79 13.06
CA ARG A 48 -19.83 -0.91 11.88
C ARG A 48 -19.67 0.48 11.27
N ALA A 49 -18.42 0.93 11.18
CA ALA A 49 -18.04 2.19 10.55
C ALA A 49 -17.05 1.91 9.42
N HIS A 50 -17.17 2.67 8.33
CA HIS A 50 -16.20 2.68 7.25
C HIS A 50 -15.36 3.96 7.34
N ALA A 51 -14.03 3.81 7.38
CA ALA A 51 -13.09 4.91 7.35
C ALA A 51 -12.19 4.76 6.12
N THR A 52 -12.11 5.82 5.30
CA THR A 52 -11.16 5.90 4.18
C THR A 52 -9.96 6.71 4.63
N PHE A 53 -8.78 6.09 4.67
CA PHE A 53 -7.54 6.76 5.03
C PHE A 53 -6.71 7.12 3.79
N TYR A 54 -6.03 8.27 3.86
CA TYR A 54 -5.08 8.74 2.86
C TYR A 54 -3.72 8.97 3.54
N GLY A 55 -2.74 8.08 3.31
CA GLY A 55 -1.41 8.21 3.89
C GLY A 55 -0.42 7.16 3.37
N GLY A 56 0.60 6.85 4.17
CA GLY A 56 1.64 5.88 3.84
C GLY A 56 1.10 4.46 3.62
N ALA A 57 1.80 3.67 2.80
CA ALA A 57 1.42 2.29 2.48
C ALA A 57 1.48 1.32 3.69
N ASP A 58 2.10 1.77 4.78
CA ASP A 58 2.21 1.12 6.09
C ASP A 58 1.10 1.55 7.08
N ALA A 59 0.29 2.56 6.73
CA ALA A 59 -0.73 3.17 7.57
C ALA A 59 -0.26 3.63 8.97
N SER A 60 1.05 3.79 9.21
CA SER A 60 1.61 4.10 10.54
C SER A 60 1.04 5.38 11.15
N GLY A 61 0.72 6.37 10.31
CA GLY A 61 0.05 7.62 10.71
C GLY A 61 -1.39 7.48 11.24
N THR A 62 -2.06 6.32 11.14
CA THR A 62 -3.39 6.11 11.75
C THR A 62 -3.33 5.59 13.19
N MET A 63 -2.16 5.23 13.71
CA MET A 63 -2.02 4.69 15.07
C MET A 63 -2.09 5.80 16.13
N GLY A 64 -3.28 6.34 16.36
CA GLY A 64 -3.57 7.23 17.48
C GLY A 64 -3.51 6.48 18.82
N THR A 65 -2.60 6.88 19.71
CA THR A 65 -2.49 6.33 21.06
C THR A 65 -3.62 6.83 21.97
N LEU A 66 -4.66 6.01 22.16
CA LEU A 66 -5.71 6.28 23.14
C LEU A 66 -5.22 6.04 24.57
N THR A 67 -4.70 7.07 25.21
CA THR A 67 -4.36 7.05 26.64
C THR A 67 -5.62 7.14 27.51
N THR A 68 -6.25 6.00 27.75
CA THR A 68 -7.19 5.83 28.87
C THR A 68 -6.65 4.76 29.83
N ASN A 69 -7.06 4.78 31.10
CA ASN A 69 -6.50 3.94 32.17
C ASN A 69 -6.82 2.43 32.08
N LYS A 70 -7.08 1.91 30.88
CA LYS A 70 -6.90 0.50 30.49
C LYS A 70 -6.20 0.47 29.13
N VAL A 71 -4.94 0.04 29.09
CA VAL A 71 -4.15 -0.07 27.86
C VAL A 71 -4.54 -1.33 27.10
N GLN A 72 -5.69 -1.30 26.43
CA GLN A 72 -6.09 -2.32 25.45
C GLN A 72 -5.83 -1.77 24.05
N SER A 73 -4.56 -1.79 23.62
CA SER A 73 -4.16 -1.40 22.27
C SER A 73 -4.72 -2.40 21.26
N TYR A 74 -5.82 -2.05 20.58
CA TYR A 74 -6.33 -2.82 19.45
C TYR A 74 -5.56 -2.46 18.18
N CYS A 75 -4.79 -3.40 17.66
CA CYS A 75 -4.20 -3.28 16.33
C CYS A 75 -5.32 -3.43 15.29
N PHE A 76 -5.71 -2.33 14.66
CA PHE A 76 -6.71 -2.32 13.60
C PHE A 76 -6.04 -2.27 12.23
N THR A 77 -5.99 -3.40 11.55
CA THR A 77 -5.45 -3.49 10.19
C THR A 77 -6.50 -3.02 9.17
N ILE A 78 -6.27 -1.88 8.53
CA ILE A 78 -7.06 -1.45 7.37
C ILE A 78 -6.51 -2.17 6.13
N PRO A 79 -7.27 -3.06 5.47
CA PRO A 79 -6.82 -3.68 4.22
C PRO A 79 -6.83 -2.65 3.09
N MET A 80 -5.73 -2.57 2.33
CA MET A 80 -5.73 -1.78 1.09
C MET A 80 -6.55 -2.50 0.01
N VAL A 81 -7.44 -1.76 -0.67
CA VAL A 81 -8.26 -2.28 -1.75
C VAL A 81 -7.49 -2.19 -3.07
N PRO A 82 -7.26 -3.30 -3.80
CA PRO A 82 -6.61 -3.26 -5.10
C PRO A 82 -7.36 -2.37 -6.09
N CYS A 83 -6.67 -1.42 -6.70
CA CYS A 83 -7.29 -0.43 -7.58
C CYS A 83 -7.20 -0.83 -9.06
N VAL A 84 -8.34 -0.82 -9.76
CA VAL A 84 -8.40 -1.02 -11.21
C VAL A 84 -8.22 0.32 -11.92
N ARG A 85 -7.19 0.44 -12.75
CA ARG A 85 -6.90 1.63 -13.57
C ARG A 85 -7.03 1.32 -15.06
N ARG A 86 -7.53 2.29 -15.84
CA ARG A 86 -7.57 2.22 -17.30
C ARG A 86 -6.35 2.92 -17.91
N GLY A 87 -5.86 2.41 -19.05
CA GLY A 87 -4.56 2.78 -19.60
C GLY A 87 -3.39 2.25 -18.77
N GLY A 88 -2.16 2.49 -19.22
CA GLY A 88 -0.96 2.07 -18.48
C GLY A 88 -0.42 3.11 -17.50
N VAL A 89 0.66 2.72 -16.82
CA VAL A 89 1.41 3.58 -15.88
C VAL A 89 2.03 4.76 -16.63
N ARG A 90 2.02 5.94 -16.01
CA ARG A 90 2.57 7.18 -16.56
C ARG A 90 3.78 7.65 -15.73
N PHE A 91 4.81 8.12 -16.41
CA PHE A 91 6.06 8.61 -15.84
C PHE A 91 6.24 10.07 -16.26
N MET A 92 6.10 11.01 -15.31
CA MET A 92 6.47 12.41 -15.51
C MET A 92 7.89 12.63 -15.03
N ILE A 93 8.76 13.19 -15.86
CA ILE A 93 10.18 13.36 -15.55
C ILE A 93 10.47 14.83 -15.29
N ASN A 94 10.77 15.16 -14.04
CA ASN A 94 11.10 16.50 -13.56
C ASN A 94 12.54 16.55 -13.04
N GLY A 95 12.98 17.71 -12.56
CA GLY A 95 14.30 17.92 -11.99
C GLY A 95 15.25 18.63 -12.97
N HIS A 96 16.52 18.25 -12.94
CA HIS A 96 17.60 18.83 -13.74
C HIS A 96 18.70 17.79 -14.01
N ASP A 97 19.75 18.18 -14.75
CA ASP A 97 20.91 17.30 -15.00
C ASP A 97 21.48 16.75 -13.69
N TYR A 98 21.74 15.44 -13.66
CA TYR A 98 22.14 14.68 -12.46
C TYR A 98 21.11 14.59 -11.31
N PHE A 99 19.95 15.25 -11.37
CA PHE A 99 18.86 15.08 -10.42
C PHE A 99 17.54 14.86 -11.15
N ASN A 100 17.26 13.59 -11.48
CA ASN A 100 16.02 13.24 -12.17
C ASN A 100 14.97 12.89 -11.12
N LEU A 101 13.82 13.56 -11.15
CA LEU A 101 12.68 13.34 -10.26
C LEU A 101 11.53 12.76 -11.08
N VAL A 102 11.35 11.44 -11.03
CA VAL A 102 10.28 10.74 -11.75
C VAL A 102 9.06 10.59 -10.85
N LEU A 103 7.97 11.24 -11.25
CA LEU A 103 6.65 11.07 -10.64
C LEU A 103 5.91 9.95 -11.37
N VAL A 104 5.56 8.89 -10.65
CA VAL A 104 4.82 7.74 -11.19
C VAL A 104 3.32 7.88 -10.88
N THR A 105 2.48 7.81 -11.90
CA THR A 105 1.02 7.93 -11.75
C THR A 105 0.26 6.86 -12.56
N ASN A 106 -1.06 6.77 -12.32
CA ASN A 106 -1.95 5.77 -12.93
C ASN A 106 -1.53 4.31 -12.67
N VAL A 107 -1.02 4.02 -11.48
CA VAL A 107 -0.66 2.67 -11.01
C VAL A 107 -1.92 1.93 -10.54
N GLY A 108 -2.16 0.73 -11.08
CA GLY A 108 -3.19 -0.22 -10.64
C GLY A 108 -2.67 -1.24 -9.63
N GLY A 109 -3.47 -2.27 -9.34
CA GLY A 109 -3.14 -3.29 -8.34
C GLY A 109 -3.03 -2.68 -6.94
N ALA A 110 -1.98 -3.00 -6.19
CA ALA A 110 -1.66 -2.40 -4.89
C ALA A 110 -1.73 -0.86 -4.83
N GLY A 111 -1.53 -0.17 -5.97
CA GLY A 111 -1.40 1.29 -6.04
C GLY A 111 -0.11 1.85 -5.42
N SER A 112 0.60 1.10 -4.59
CA SER A 112 1.83 1.52 -3.92
C SER A 112 3.08 0.77 -4.42
N ILE A 113 4.15 1.53 -4.66
CA ILE A 113 5.41 1.05 -5.23
C ILE A 113 6.39 0.70 -4.09
N LYS A 114 6.91 -0.52 -4.10
CA LYS A 114 7.95 -0.98 -3.16
C LYS A 114 9.34 -0.49 -3.54
N SER A 115 9.70 -0.63 -4.82
CA SER A 115 10.99 -0.21 -5.37
C SER A 115 10.89 0.15 -6.85
N MET A 116 11.80 1.00 -7.31
CA MET A 116 11.89 1.43 -8.71
C MET A 116 13.35 1.48 -9.13
N ASP A 117 13.64 1.06 -10.35
CA ASP A 117 14.95 1.17 -10.99
C ASP A 117 14.81 1.84 -12.37
N VAL A 118 15.88 2.47 -12.82
CA VAL A 118 15.99 3.09 -14.15
C VAL A 118 17.17 2.47 -14.91
N LYS A 119 17.01 2.34 -16.23
CA LYS A 119 18.08 1.97 -17.15
C LYS A 119 18.09 2.94 -18.34
N SER A 120 19.26 3.44 -18.69
CA SER A 120 19.49 4.34 -19.83
C SER A 120 19.83 3.56 -21.10
N SER A 121 19.81 4.21 -22.27
CA SER A 121 20.40 3.69 -23.52
C SER A 121 21.88 3.32 -23.38
N ASP A 122 22.61 4.07 -22.56
CA ASP A 122 24.07 4.07 -22.50
C ASP A 122 24.61 3.01 -21.52
N SER A 123 23.75 2.36 -20.74
CA SER A 123 24.13 1.35 -19.74
C SER A 123 23.22 0.13 -19.81
N ALA A 124 23.80 -1.06 -19.81
CA ALA A 124 23.02 -2.31 -19.73
C ALA A 124 22.41 -2.53 -18.34
N ASP A 125 23.00 -1.95 -17.30
CA ASP A 125 22.68 -2.18 -15.90
C ASP A 125 21.48 -1.36 -15.40
N TRP A 126 20.75 -1.94 -14.46
CA TRP A 126 19.65 -1.28 -13.74
C TRP A 126 20.20 -0.50 -12.54
N MET A 127 19.91 0.79 -12.49
CA MET A 127 20.26 1.66 -11.37
C MET A 127 19.04 1.86 -10.45
N PRO A 128 19.13 1.59 -9.14
CA PRO A 128 18.02 1.80 -8.22
C PRO A 128 17.71 3.30 -8.09
N MET A 129 16.43 3.62 -8.00
CA MET A 129 15.92 4.96 -7.69
C MET A 129 15.52 5.04 -6.22
N ALA A 130 15.87 6.13 -5.55
CA ALA A 130 15.50 6.37 -4.17
C ALA A 130 14.13 7.07 -4.08
N ARG A 131 13.25 6.61 -3.20
CA ARG A 131 11.99 7.29 -2.89
C ARG A 131 12.30 8.66 -2.28
N ASN A 132 11.61 9.71 -2.74
CA ASN A 132 11.76 11.07 -2.23
C ASN A 132 10.56 11.45 -1.35
N TRP A 133 9.51 12.04 -1.93
CA TRP A 133 8.23 12.31 -1.26
C TRP A 133 7.04 11.83 -2.09
N GLY A 134 5.99 11.32 -1.45
CA GLY A 134 4.80 10.81 -2.13
C GLY A 134 5.16 9.73 -3.17
N ALA A 135 4.72 9.91 -4.42
CA ALA A 135 5.04 9.02 -5.54
C ALA A 135 6.25 9.47 -6.40
N ASN A 136 7.10 10.36 -5.87
CA ASN A 136 8.31 10.82 -6.55
C ASN A 136 9.51 9.94 -6.19
N TRP A 137 10.22 9.51 -7.22
CA TRP A 137 11.45 8.71 -7.15
C TRP A 137 12.59 9.49 -7.80
N HIS A 138 13.79 9.43 -7.24
CA HIS A 138 14.93 10.18 -7.73
C HIS A 138 16.15 9.32 -8.05
N SER A 139 16.96 9.77 -9.00
CA SER A 139 18.24 9.17 -9.35
C SER A 139 19.32 10.24 -9.60
N MET A 140 20.50 10.00 -9.01
CA MET A 140 21.66 10.90 -9.08
C MET A 140 22.55 10.62 -10.31
N ALA A 141 21.96 10.59 -11.50
CA ALA A 141 22.61 10.15 -12.74
C ALA A 141 22.30 11.05 -13.93
N TYR A 142 23.20 11.10 -14.92
CA TYR A 142 22.98 11.88 -16.14
C TYR A 142 22.12 11.10 -17.14
N LEU A 143 20.81 11.37 -17.14
CA LEU A 143 19.79 10.71 -17.98
C LEU A 143 19.20 11.62 -19.05
N SER A 144 19.49 12.93 -19.01
CA SER A 144 18.93 13.97 -19.88
C SER A 144 19.07 13.62 -21.37
N GLY A 145 17.94 13.62 -22.09
CA GLY A 145 17.88 13.29 -23.52
C GLY A 145 18.12 11.82 -23.90
N LYS A 146 18.41 10.93 -22.94
CA LYS A 146 18.68 9.50 -23.18
C LYS A 146 17.40 8.68 -23.19
N MET A 147 17.36 7.59 -23.96
CA MET A 147 16.19 6.69 -23.96
C MET A 147 16.13 5.93 -22.62
N LEU A 148 15.01 5.99 -21.90
CA LEU A 148 14.89 5.39 -20.56
C LEU A 148 13.93 4.22 -20.53
N SER A 149 14.33 3.19 -19.78
CA SER A 149 13.48 2.10 -19.33
C SER A 149 13.33 2.15 -17.81
N PHE A 150 12.16 1.77 -17.30
CA PHE A 150 11.91 1.67 -15.86
C PHE A 150 11.56 0.25 -15.45
N ARG A 151 12.00 -0.18 -14.27
CA ARG A 151 11.54 -1.40 -13.61
C ARG A 151 10.85 -0.97 -12.33
N VAL A 152 9.62 -1.41 -12.11
CA VAL A 152 8.79 -0.99 -10.97
C VAL A 152 8.23 -2.23 -10.29
N THR A 153 8.48 -2.35 -8.99
CA THR A 153 7.97 -3.42 -8.14
C THR A 153 6.93 -2.82 -7.18
N ILE A 154 5.71 -3.37 -7.16
CA ILE A 154 4.66 -2.97 -6.20
C ILE A 154 4.79 -3.73 -4.87
N THR A 155 4.06 -3.30 -3.84
CA THR A 155 4.07 -3.97 -2.52
C THR A 155 3.64 -5.43 -2.57
N ASP A 156 2.73 -5.78 -3.49
CA ASP A 156 2.27 -7.16 -3.74
C ASP A 156 3.34 -8.05 -4.40
N GLY A 157 4.56 -7.54 -4.61
CA GLY A 157 5.69 -8.27 -5.19
C GLY A 157 5.70 -8.36 -6.72
N GLN A 158 4.60 -8.03 -7.40
CA GLN A 158 4.60 -7.95 -8.88
C GLN A 158 5.63 -6.92 -9.34
N THR A 159 6.42 -7.28 -10.35
CA THR A 159 7.41 -6.40 -10.98
C THR A 159 7.10 -6.28 -12.47
N LEU A 160 6.99 -5.06 -12.96
CA LEU A 160 6.82 -4.76 -14.39
C LEU A 160 8.04 -3.99 -14.92
N VAL A 161 8.42 -4.31 -16.15
CA VAL A 161 9.51 -3.65 -16.87
C VAL A 161 8.90 -2.86 -18.04
N PHE A 162 9.12 -1.56 -18.01
CA PHE A 162 8.68 -0.59 -19.01
C PHE A 162 9.88 -0.27 -19.90
N THR A 163 10.11 -1.09 -20.93
CA THR A 163 11.22 -0.91 -21.87
C THR A 163 10.99 0.28 -22.79
N ASN A 164 11.99 1.17 -22.88
CA ASN A 164 12.05 2.32 -23.79
C ASN A 164 10.79 3.20 -23.77
N VAL A 165 10.15 3.35 -22.60
CA VAL A 165 8.93 4.15 -22.43
C VAL A 165 9.20 5.66 -22.59
N VAL A 166 10.45 6.08 -22.35
CA VAL A 166 10.91 7.45 -22.60
C VAL A 166 11.79 7.43 -23.85
N PRO A 167 11.39 8.07 -24.97
CA PRO A 167 12.21 8.16 -26.17
C PRO A 167 13.43 9.07 -25.96
N ALA A 168 14.46 8.92 -26.77
CA ALA A 168 15.59 9.86 -26.79
C ALA A 168 15.13 11.28 -27.19
N GLY A 169 15.86 12.30 -26.73
CA GLY A 169 15.53 13.72 -26.97
C GLY A 169 14.41 14.29 -26.09
N TRP A 170 13.98 13.58 -25.06
CA TRP A 170 13.01 14.08 -24.07
C TRP A 170 13.56 15.28 -23.26
N THR A 171 12.67 16.13 -22.76
CA THR A 171 12.99 17.23 -21.85
C THR A 171 12.24 17.12 -20.52
N PHE A 172 12.78 17.71 -19.46
CA PHE A 172 12.09 17.80 -18.17
C PHE A 172 10.69 18.46 -18.30
N GLY A 173 9.77 18.05 -17.44
CA GLY A 173 8.34 18.43 -17.47
C GLY A 173 7.46 17.51 -18.32
N MET A 174 8.04 16.68 -19.22
CA MET A 174 7.26 15.77 -20.06
C MET A 174 6.72 14.56 -19.30
N THR A 175 5.57 14.05 -19.74
CA THR A 175 4.91 12.84 -19.20
C THR A 175 4.77 11.77 -20.27
N PHE A 176 5.30 10.58 -20.00
CA PHE A 176 5.29 9.43 -20.90
C PHE A 176 4.34 8.36 -20.38
N ALA A 177 3.38 7.95 -21.22
CA ALA A 177 2.42 6.91 -20.90
C ALA A 177 2.89 5.56 -21.48
N SER A 178 2.84 4.52 -20.66
CA SER A 178 3.02 3.14 -21.12
C SER A 178 1.69 2.47 -21.51
N ASN A 179 1.80 1.34 -22.20
CA ASN A 179 0.68 0.44 -22.47
C ASN A 179 0.55 -0.70 -21.44
N LEU A 180 1.41 -0.72 -20.41
CA LEU A 180 1.48 -1.78 -19.41
C LEU A 180 0.85 -1.31 -18.08
N GLN A 181 0.17 -2.23 -17.39
CA GLN A 181 -0.55 -1.95 -16.16
C GLN A 181 -0.47 -3.12 -15.18
N PHE A 182 -0.37 -2.80 -13.89
CA PHE A 182 -0.43 -3.78 -12.80
C PHE A 182 -1.86 -4.32 -12.66
N LYS A 183 -1.96 -5.62 -12.36
CA LYS A 183 -3.24 -6.28 -12.12
C LYS A 183 -3.44 -6.43 -10.61
N SER A 184 -4.68 -6.28 -10.15
CA SER A 184 -5.04 -6.73 -8.80
C SER A 184 -4.68 -8.20 -8.64
N SER A 185 -3.99 -8.55 -7.54
CA SER A 185 -3.97 -9.95 -7.12
C SER A 185 -5.41 -10.40 -6.86
N PRO A 186 -5.79 -11.64 -7.24
CA PRO A 186 -6.95 -12.29 -6.66
C PRO A 186 -6.72 -12.54 -5.16
#